data_AF-L7U776-F1
#
_entry.id   AF-L7U776-F1
#
_cell.length_a   1.000
_cell.length_b   1.000
_cell.length_c   1.000
_cell.angle_alpha   90.00
_cell.angle_beta   90.00
_cell.angle_gamma   90.00
#
_symmetry.space_group_name_H-M   'P 1'
#
loop_
_entity.id
_entity.type
_entity.pdbx_description
1 polymer ?
#
loop_
_entity_poly.entity_id
_entity_poly.type
_entity_poly.pdbx_seq_one_letter_code
_entity_poly.pdbx_strand_id
1 'polypeptide(L)'
;MTQPAVPIDPHETLYLPMRRRFMSEYVQTPEGTSELRIYYGLKEISIEETDLHSFGENLLKQDEFMAGMATRWSNGEPYPWERVKELLEQLLSENILSREPPKQVQQTEYHKHVMEFEATRPAPTEPLWWNPDTEGVLRKLVGRPLEFAFLEAMLPVHRVAHAALDAEGRHIGENNVFPDAMRMRMETEWRMCPYPGSRFRDDTLMNVTALKSMSKHWKPTLQAVLLLREAFLRRYPLMADGQWRLGDLHAFSCAVLALPTLMLLRGKDPIPNGELDPVLSSVFRVTDGVRMVAIYLMFLPEQPMPYETPMNPAELLHLTERDNHFLSLRGVCAGPPHMVDEFFATMLDGKPMAGEPLPEPKWLAEIPTAIDYGLRGLQLYSLQFTLWAHMCQAFEKIRAAVLQAEGRADSGWGRLRKRIEKDWETIKPTRQHTEVQREWAKARYVEMYDRAQRGLRGFTEETLQNIADVFSPPKDAVHTQALAELRTLLRERAAVPEGARAELTDDVAEALAEYLTLERAALGALETVQREVNVLTQRQHPDRHFTNLDLSIHHRLRFATVGVLPYLLHVFREELGIAIESHVGEVKVTSVAPVPAAAAA
;
A
#
# COMPACT_ATOMS: atom_id res chain seq x y z
N MET A 1 24.57 -26.21 11.01
CA MET A 1 25.81 -26.90 10.61
C MET A 1 25.93 -26.76 9.11
N THR A 2 26.70 -25.79 8.64
CA THR A 2 26.99 -25.58 7.22
C THR A 2 27.87 -26.73 6.73
N GLN A 3 27.44 -27.43 5.68
CA GLN A 3 28.30 -28.40 5.01
C GLN A 3 29.58 -27.69 4.54
N PRO A 4 30.75 -28.35 4.58
CA PRO A 4 31.98 -27.78 4.04
C PRO A 4 31.76 -27.44 2.56
N ALA A 5 32.10 -26.22 2.16
CA ALA A 5 32.00 -25.78 0.78
C ALA A 5 32.87 -26.69 -0.10
N VAL A 6 32.25 -27.36 -1.07
CA VAL A 6 32.97 -28.15 -2.08
C VAL A 6 33.71 -27.14 -2.96
N PRO A 7 35.05 -27.23 -3.11
CA PRO A 7 35.81 -26.31 -3.97
C PRO A 7 35.38 -26.41 -5.44
N ILE A 8 35.43 -25.29 -6.17
CA ILE A 8 35.13 -25.26 -7.61
C ILE A 8 36.33 -25.75 -8.43
N ASP A 9 36.07 -26.64 -9.39
CA ASP A 9 37.05 -27.06 -10.41
C ASP A 9 36.98 -26.12 -11.64
N PRO A 10 38.11 -25.66 -12.21
CA PRO A 10 38.09 -24.77 -13.37
C PRO A 10 37.42 -25.35 -14.62
N HIS A 11 37.29 -26.68 -14.71
CA HIS A 11 36.60 -27.38 -15.79
C HIS A 11 35.13 -27.70 -15.47
N GLU A 12 34.66 -27.37 -14.26
CA GLU A 12 33.25 -27.47 -13.87
C GLU A 12 32.40 -26.49 -14.68
N THR A 13 31.21 -26.92 -15.10
CA THR A 13 30.22 -26.03 -15.72
C THR A 13 29.30 -25.48 -14.65
N LEU A 14 29.19 -24.17 -14.58
CA LEU A 14 28.28 -23.46 -13.69
C LEU A 14 27.13 -22.87 -14.52
N TYR A 15 25.95 -22.86 -13.92
CA TYR A 15 24.72 -22.40 -14.55
C TYR A 15 24.16 -21.19 -13.80
N LEU A 16 23.55 -20.28 -14.55
CA LEU A 16 22.87 -19.09 -14.03
C LEU A 16 21.36 -19.23 -14.30
N PRO A 17 20.61 -19.98 -13.46
CA PRO A 17 19.31 -20.55 -13.80
C PRO A 17 18.21 -19.52 -14.13
N MET A 18 18.36 -18.29 -13.65
CA MET A 18 17.39 -17.21 -13.83
C MET A 18 18.06 -15.92 -14.32
N ARG A 19 19.06 -16.01 -15.21
CA ARG A 19 19.81 -14.85 -15.73
C ARG A 19 18.93 -13.69 -16.18
N ARG A 20 17.77 -13.98 -16.79
CA ARG A 20 16.84 -12.95 -17.27
C ARG A 20 16.12 -12.17 -16.16
N ARG A 21 16.29 -12.53 -14.88
CA ARG A 21 15.88 -11.71 -13.72
C ARG A 21 16.86 -10.60 -13.39
N PHE A 22 18.10 -10.72 -13.86
CA PHE A 22 19.13 -9.78 -13.50
C PHE A 22 18.85 -8.40 -14.05
N MET A 23 19.11 -7.41 -13.22
CA MET A 23 19.25 -6.02 -13.63
C MET A 23 20.59 -5.50 -13.17
N SER A 24 21.08 -4.45 -13.82
CA SER A 24 22.32 -3.81 -13.40
C SER A 24 22.28 -2.31 -13.64
N GLU A 25 23.03 -1.59 -12.82
CA GLU A 25 23.27 -0.17 -13.00
C GLU A 25 24.67 0.22 -12.54
N TYR A 26 25.15 1.36 -13.04
CA TYR A 26 26.33 2.00 -12.52
C TYR A 26 25.91 3.12 -11.59
N VAL A 27 26.33 3.04 -10.32
CA VAL A 27 26.07 4.07 -9.31
C VAL A 27 27.38 4.82 -9.03
N GLN A 28 27.29 6.13 -8.85
CA GLN A 28 28.40 6.93 -8.33
C GLN A 28 28.32 6.98 -6.81
N THR A 29 29.36 6.53 -6.12
CA THR A 29 29.43 6.62 -4.66
C THR A 29 29.68 8.07 -4.23
N PRO A 30 29.39 8.45 -2.96
CA PRO A 30 29.70 9.79 -2.45
C PRO A 30 31.17 10.18 -2.60
N GLU A 31 32.07 9.20 -2.64
CA GLU A 31 33.51 9.36 -2.84
C GLU A 31 33.91 9.57 -4.31
N GLY A 32 32.94 9.52 -5.24
CA GLY A 32 33.15 9.70 -6.68
C GLY A 32 33.64 8.45 -7.41
N THR A 33 33.57 7.28 -6.77
CA THR A 33 33.90 5.99 -7.40
C THR A 33 32.69 5.46 -8.16
N SER A 34 32.91 4.84 -9.32
CA SER A 34 31.85 4.13 -10.04
C SER A 34 31.72 2.71 -9.50
N GLU A 35 30.52 2.32 -9.10
CA GLU A 35 30.17 0.99 -8.61
C GLU A 35 29.21 0.31 -9.59
N LEU A 36 29.46 -0.94 -9.98
CA LEU A 36 28.48 -1.75 -10.71
C LEU A 36 27.59 -2.49 -9.71
N ARG A 37 26.29 -2.18 -9.71
CA ARG A 37 25.29 -2.89 -8.91
C ARG A 37 24.51 -3.86 -9.77
N ILE A 38 24.30 -5.05 -9.25
CA ILE A 38 23.53 -6.10 -9.91
C ILE A 38 22.44 -6.59 -8.98
N TYR A 39 21.19 -6.54 -9.45
CA TYR A 39 20.01 -6.97 -8.70
C TYR A 39 19.53 -8.34 -9.18
N TYR A 40 19.29 -9.25 -8.25
CA TYR A 40 18.77 -10.60 -8.49
C TYR A 40 17.74 -10.99 -7.43
N GLY A 41 16.46 -10.78 -7.73
CA GLY A 41 15.38 -10.96 -6.76
C GLY A 41 15.54 -9.99 -5.59
N LEU A 42 15.68 -10.52 -4.37
CA LEU A 42 15.94 -9.72 -3.16
C LEU A 42 17.44 -9.53 -2.87
N LYS A 43 18.32 -9.99 -3.76
CA LYS A 43 19.77 -9.89 -3.58
C LYS A 43 20.34 -8.74 -4.41
N GLU A 44 21.31 -8.07 -3.82
CA GLU A 44 22.12 -7.04 -4.45
C GLU A 44 23.58 -7.48 -4.41
N ILE A 45 24.26 -7.38 -5.55
CA ILE A 45 25.70 -7.61 -5.69
C ILE A 45 26.33 -6.26 -6.02
N SER A 46 27.18 -5.77 -5.12
CA SER A 46 27.94 -4.54 -5.28
C SER A 46 29.36 -4.85 -5.72
N ILE A 47 29.77 -4.31 -6.87
CA ILE A 47 31.13 -4.43 -7.40
C ILE A 47 31.73 -3.02 -7.44
N GLU A 48 32.48 -2.67 -6.40
CA GLU A 48 33.18 -1.38 -6.27
C GLU A 48 34.50 -1.36 -7.07
N GLU A 49 35.11 -2.52 -7.24
CA GLU A 49 36.38 -2.68 -7.95
C GLU A 49 36.18 -2.52 -9.45
N THR A 50 36.66 -1.41 -10.01
CA THR A 50 36.46 -1.08 -11.43
C THR A 50 37.03 -2.14 -12.38
N ASP A 51 38.10 -2.83 -11.98
CA ASP A 51 38.67 -3.92 -12.77
C ASP A 51 37.77 -5.15 -12.82
N LEU A 52 36.84 -5.34 -11.88
CA LEU A 52 35.85 -6.42 -11.83
C LEU A 52 34.52 -6.05 -12.51
N HIS A 53 34.33 -4.81 -12.97
CA HIS A 53 33.10 -4.44 -13.67
C HIS A 53 32.83 -5.34 -14.88
N SER A 54 33.87 -5.65 -15.67
CA SER A 54 33.72 -6.53 -16.84
C SER A 54 33.40 -7.98 -16.46
N PHE A 55 33.82 -8.45 -15.28
CA PHE A 55 33.35 -9.73 -14.73
C PHE A 55 31.84 -9.71 -14.51
N GLY A 56 31.33 -8.68 -13.82
CA GLY A 56 29.89 -8.50 -13.58
C GLY A 56 29.09 -8.40 -14.88
N GLU A 57 29.54 -7.58 -15.83
CA GLU A 57 28.90 -7.43 -17.14
C GLU A 57 28.86 -8.74 -17.94
N ASN A 58 29.91 -9.57 -17.85
CA ASN A 58 29.93 -10.87 -18.51
C ASN A 58 29.03 -11.88 -17.82
N LEU A 59 28.97 -11.88 -16.47
CA LEU A 59 28.04 -12.73 -15.72
C LEU A 59 26.59 -12.54 -16.19
N LEU A 60 26.19 -11.29 -16.46
CA LEU A 60 24.86 -10.93 -16.98
C LEU A 60 24.55 -11.51 -18.37
N LYS A 61 25.57 -11.96 -19.12
CA LYS A 61 25.44 -12.45 -20.50
C LYS A 61 25.44 -13.98 -20.62
N GLN A 62 25.85 -14.71 -19.57
CA GLN A 62 26.00 -16.17 -19.62
C GLN A 62 24.83 -16.90 -18.95
N ASP A 63 24.14 -17.76 -19.68
CA ASP A 63 23.17 -18.70 -19.07
C ASP A 63 23.89 -19.89 -18.39
N GLU A 64 25.07 -20.24 -18.92
CA GLU A 64 25.99 -21.25 -18.40
C GLU A 64 27.40 -20.95 -18.89
N PHE A 65 28.42 -21.38 -18.14
CA PHE A 65 29.83 -21.23 -18.53
C PHE A 65 30.71 -22.22 -17.78
N MET A 66 31.84 -22.58 -18.37
CA MET A 66 32.89 -23.31 -17.66
C MET A 66 33.59 -22.35 -16.70
N ALA A 67 33.75 -22.73 -15.42
CA ALA A 67 34.23 -21.84 -14.35
C ALA A 67 35.54 -21.12 -14.71
N GLY A 68 36.51 -21.86 -15.26
CA GLY A 68 37.81 -21.31 -15.69
C GLY A 68 37.73 -20.28 -16.80
N MET A 69 36.66 -20.25 -17.61
CA MET A 69 36.47 -19.23 -18.65
C MET A 69 36.27 -17.84 -18.07
N ALA A 70 35.76 -17.72 -16.84
CA ALA A 70 35.52 -16.43 -16.21
C ALA A 70 36.81 -15.65 -15.90
N THR A 71 37.98 -16.33 -15.89
CA THR A 71 39.29 -15.66 -15.87
C THR A 71 39.52 -14.74 -17.05
N ARG A 72 38.84 -14.97 -18.18
CA ARG A 72 38.97 -14.20 -19.41
C ARG A 72 37.90 -13.12 -19.59
N TRP A 73 37.08 -12.87 -18.57
CA TRP A 73 36.07 -11.80 -18.59
C TRP A 73 36.63 -10.41 -18.29
N SER A 74 37.94 -10.31 -18.10
CA SER A 74 38.65 -9.04 -17.97
C SER A 74 38.71 -8.30 -19.31
N ASN A 75 38.55 -6.98 -19.30
CA ASN A 75 38.84 -6.11 -20.45
C ASN A 75 40.36 -5.90 -20.65
N GLY A 76 41.21 -6.38 -19.73
CA GLY A 76 42.67 -6.34 -19.79
C GLY A 76 43.28 -7.74 -19.62
N GLU A 77 44.28 -7.86 -18.74
CA GLU A 77 44.89 -9.16 -18.43
C GLU A 77 43.89 -10.12 -17.77
N PRO A 78 43.96 -11.44 -18.06
CA PRO A 78 43.11 -12.43 -17.42
C PRO A 78 43.22 -12.38 -15.88
N TYR A 79 42.10 -12.52 -15.18
CA TYR A 79 42.10 -12.58 -13.72
C TYR A 79 42.82 -13.85 -13.22
N PRO A 80 43.53 -13.78 -12.09
CA PRO A 80 44.05 -14.96 -11.42
C PRO A 80 42.92 -15.93 -11.06
N TRP A 81 43.16 -17.23 -11.25
CA TRP A 81 42.15 -18.26 -10.99
C TRP A 81 41.61 -18.22 -9.55
N GLU A 82 42.47 -18.09 -8.55
CA GLU A 82 42.03 -18.07 -7.14
C GLU A 82 41.05 -16.91 -6.86
N ARG A 83 41.25 -15.74 -7.47
CA ARG A 83 40.33 -14.59 -7.32
C ARG A 83 38.97 -14.89 -7.97
N VAL A 84 38.96 -15.46 -9.17
CA VAL A 84 37.70 -15.85 -9.85
C VAL A 84 37.00 -16.95 -9.08
N LYS A 85 37.74 -17.94 -8.58
CA LYS A 85 37.22 -19.04 -7.79
C LYS A 85 36.50 -18.53 -6.53
N GLU A 86 37.11 -17.60 -5.79
CA GLU A 86 36.47 -16.99 -4.62
C GLU A 86 35.14 -16.29 -4.98
N LEU A 87 35.11 -15.52 -6.06
CA LEU A 87 33.88 -14.87 -6.54
C LEU A 87 32.79 -15.89 -6.91
N LEU A 88 33.15 -16.94 -7.65
CA LEU A 88 32.20 -17.98 -8.05
C LEU A 88 31.70 -18.80 -6.85
N GLU A 89 32.56 -19.06 -5.85
CA GLU A 89 32.18 -19.75 -4.61
C GLU A 89 31.19 -18.93 -3.78
N GLN A 90 31.36 -17.61 -3.73
CA GLN A 90 30.39 -16.69 -3.10
C GLN A 90 29.04 -16.70 -3.84
N LEU A 91 29.06 -16.62 -5.18
CA LEU A 91 27.83 -16.69 -5.97
C LEU A 91 27.11 -18.04 -5.81
N LEU A 92 27.84 -19.14 -5.63
CA LEU A 92 27.26 -20.45 -5.30
C LEU A 92 26.67 -20.50 -3.89
N SER A 93 27.37 -19.97 -2.87
CA SER A 93 26.85 -19.96 -1.49
C SER A 93 25.58 -19.12 -1.37
N GLU A 94 25.48 -18.08 -2.19
CA GLU A 94 24.28 -17.26 -2.30
C GLU A 94 23.22 -17.84 -3.25
N ASN A 95 23.38 -19.06 -3.78
CA ASN A 95 22.42 -19.68 -4.70
C ASN A 95 22.10 -18.82 -5.94
N ILE A 96 23.06 -17.99 -6.35
CA ILE A 96 22.99 -17.20 -7.58
C ILE A 96 23.44 -18.07 -8.75
N LEU A 97 24.55 -18.79 -8.57
CA LEU A 97 25.00 -19.85 -9.47
C LEU A 97 24.50 -21.22 -9.00
N SER A 98 24.51 -22.19 -9.91
CA SER A 98 24.21 -23.60 -9.67
C SER A 98 25.22 -24.50 -10.36
N ARG A 99 25.52 -25.65 -9.74
CA ARG A 99 26.29 -26.75 -10.36
C ARG A 99 25.42 -27.66 -11.22
N GLU A 100 24.11 -27.66 -10.98
CA GLU A 100 23.14 -28.41 -11.76
C GLU A 100 22.53 -27.53 -12.85
N PRO A 101 22.29 -28.08 -14.06
CA PRO A 101 21.56 -27.39 -15.10
C PRO A 101 20.15 -27.02 -14.61
N PRO A 102 19.62 -25.84 -14.99
CA PRO A 102 18.29 -25.41 -14.58
C PRO A 102 17.24 -26.41 -15.04
N LYS A 103 16.53 -27.02 -14.09
CA LYS A 103 15.39 -27.89 -14.38
C LYS A 103 14.24 -27.01 -14.88
N GLN A 104 13.69 -27.33 -16.05
CA GLN A 104 12.47 -26.69 -16.53
C GLN A 104 11.27 -27.20 -15.73
N VAL A 105 10.98 -26.50 -14.63
CA VAL A 105 9.80 -26.78 -13.82
C VAL A 105 8.63 -25.99 -14.40
N GLN A 106 7.57 -26.66 -14.84
CA GLN A 106 6.36 -25.99 -15.35
C GLN A 106 5.53 -25.36 -14.21
N GLN A 107 5.64 -25.88 -13.00
CA GLN A 107 4.89 -25.49 -11.81
C GLN A 107 5.73 -25.70 -10.54
N THR A 108 5.96 -24.65 -9.76
CA THR A 108 6.69 -24.74 -8.50
C THR A 108 5.78 -25.23 -7.36
N GLU A 109 6.34 -25.74 -6.26
CA GLU A 109 5.55 -26.19 -5.11
C GLU A 109 4.77 -25.04 -4.47
N TYR A 110 5.37 -23.84 -4.45
CA TYR A 110 4.67 -22.63 -4.02
C TYR A 110 3.45 -22.34 -4.88
N HIS A 111 3.56 -22.47 -6.21
CA HIS A 111 2.42 -22.30 -7.10
C HIS A 111 1.29 -23.29 -6.78
N LYS A 112 1.60 -24.58 -6.60
CA LYS A 112 0.59 -25.58 -6.23
C LYS A 112 -0.12 -25.20 -4.93
N HIS A 113 0.65 -24.81 -3.92
CA HIS A 113 0.12 -24.36 -2.64
C HIS A 113 -0.84 -23.14 -2.80
N VAL A 114 -0.45 -22.14 -3.58
CA VAL A 114 -1.31 -20.97 -3.85
C VAL A 114 -2.59 -21.37 -4.57
N MET A 115 -2.53 -22.25 -5.57
CA MET A 115 -3.72 -22.69 -6.30
C MET A 115 -4.66 -23.54 -5.43
N GLU A 116 -4.12 -24.41 -4.58
CA GLU A 116 -4.89 -25.18 -3.60
C GLU A 116 -5.57 -24.25 -2.58
N PHE A 117 -4.85 -23.24 -2.10
CA PHE A 117 -5.41 -22.20 -1.24
C PHE A 117 -6.53 -21.43 -1.93
N GLU A 118 -6.32 -20.95 -3.17
CA GLU A 118 -7.34 -20.23 -3.94
C GLU A 118 -8.58 -21.09 -4.25
N ALA A 119 -8.41 -22.40 -4.46
CA ALA A 119 -9.51 -23.34 -4.68
C ALA A 119 -10.37 -23.58 -3.42
N THR A 120 -9.81 -23.36 -2.23
CA THR A 120 -10.46 -23.66 -0.94
C THR A 120 -10.83 -22.42 -0.13
N ARG A 121 -10.27 -21.24 -0.42
CA ARG A 121 -10.54 -20.01 0.33
C ARG A 121 -12.03 -19.64 0.33
N PRO A 122 -12.56 -19.06 1.42
CA PRO A 122 -13.90 -18.46 1.39
C PRO A 122 -13.99 -17.39 0.27
N ALA A 123 -15.08 -17.43 -0.50
CA ALA A 123 -15.35 -16.46 -1.55
C ALA A 123 -16.86 -16.26 -1.70
N PRO A 124 -17.34 -15.04 -1.99
CA PRO A 124 -18.74 -14.82 -2.32
C PRO A 124 -19.16 -15.60 -3.58
N THR A 125 -20.35 -16.20 -3.54
CA THR A 125 -21.00 -16.83 -4.70
C THR A 125 -21.70 -15.80 -5.59
N GLU A 126 -22.00 -14.62 -5.04
CA GLU A 126 -22.63 -13.49 -5.71
C GLU A 126 -21.79 -12.23 -5.51
N PRO A 127 -21.83 -11.26 -6.44
CA PRO A 127 -21.08 -10.02 -6.30
C PRO A 127 -21.55 -9.24 -5.07
N LEU A 128 -20.62 -8.93 -4.16
CA LEU A 128 -20.86 -7.96 -3.10
C LEU A 128 -20.45 -6.58 -3.62
N TRP A 129 -21.30 -5.58 -3.44
CA TRP A 129 -21.06 -4.23 -3.95
C TRP A 129 -21.69 -3.16 -3.08
N TRP A 130 -21.04 -2.00 -2.96
CA TRP A 130 -21.42 -0.94 -2.02
C TRP A 130 -22.74 -0.24 -2.39
N ASN A 131 -22.98 0.06 -3.66
CA ASN A 131 -24.12 0.86 -4.09
C ASN A 131 -25.22 -0.05 -4.67
N PRO A 132 -26.45 -0.10 -4.12
CA PRO A 132 -26.99 0.77 -3.07
C PRO A 132 -26.88 0.22 -1.63
N ASP A 133 -26.50 -1.04 -1.43
CA ASP A 133 -26.61 -1.73 -0.13
C ASP A 133 -25.29 -1.74 0.69
N THR A 134 -24.75 -0.55 0.99
CA THR A 134 -23.50 -0.45 1.77
C THR A 134 -23.68 -1.02 3.19
N GLU A 135 -24.84 -0.76 3.80
CA GLU A 135 -25.15 -1.23 5.15
C GLU A 135 -25.26 -2.75 5.24
N GLY A 136 -25.96 -3.40 4.30
CA GLY A 136 -26.09 -4.85 4.26
C GLY A 136 -24.76 -5.53 4.01
N VAL A 137 -23.95 -4.99 3.09
CA VAL A 137 -22.59 -5.49 2.82
C VAL A 137 -21.72 -5.39 4.08
N LEU A 138 -21.66 -4.25 4.75
CA LEU A 138 -20.81 -4.09 5.93
C LEU A 138 -21.32 -4.87 7.14
N ARG A 139 -22.64 -5.03 7.29
CA ARG A 139 -23.21 -5.93 8.30
C ARG A 139 -22.76 -7.39 8.05
N LYS A 140 -22.68 -7.83 6.80
CA LYS A 140 -22.16 -9.16 6.42
C LYS A 140 -20.65 -9.29 6.64
N LEU A 141 -19.87 -8.26 6.30
CA LEU A 141 -18.41 -8.32 6.32
C LEU A 141 -17.82 -8.14 7.72
N VAL A 142 -18.36 -7.24 8.54
CA VAL A 142 -17.77 -6.86 9.84
C VAL A 142 -18.79 -6.78 10.98
N GLY A 143 -20.03 -7.21 10.75
CA GLY A 143 -21.09 -7.22 11.76
C GLY A 143 -21.65 -5.83 12.09
N ARG A 144 -21.27 -4.77 11.37
CA ARG A 144 -21.67 -3.39 11.64
C ARG A 144 -22.10 -2.68 10.35
N PRO A 145 -23.29 -2.05 10.30
CA PRO A 145 -23.69 -1.24 9.15
C PRO A 145 -22.95 0.10 9.14
N LEU A 146 -22.86 0.72 7.96
CA LEU A 146 -22.44 2.11 7.77
C LEU A 146 -23.28 2.70 6.64
N GLU A 147 -23.82 3.90 6.84
CA GLU A 147 -24.53 4.62 5.80
C GLU A 147 -23.60 4.91 4.61
N PHE A 148 -24.13 4.71 3.41
CA PHE A 148 -23.39 4.84 2.16
C PHE A 148 -22.64 6.18 2.00
N ALA A 149 -23.21 7.26 2.53
CA ALA A 149 -22.65 8.60 2.45
C ALA A 149 -21.43 8.84 3.39
N PHE A 150 -21.01 7.84 4.17
CA PHE A 150 -19.74 7.87 4.93
C PHE A 150 -18.64 6.99 4.31
N LEU A 151 -18.87 6.41 3.12
CA LEU A 151 -17.99 5.39 2.55
C LEU A 151 -16.53 5.85 2.40
N GLU A 152 -16.27 7.04 1.86
CA GLU A 152 -14.90 7.49 1.57
C GLU A 152 -14.12 7.92 2.83
N ALA A 153 -14.83 8.34 3.88
CA ALA A 153 -14.25 8.61 5.20
C ALA A 153 -13.78 7.33 5.92
N MET A 154 -14.35 6.18 5.54
CA MET A 154 -13.94 4.86 6.04
C MET A 154 -12.99 4.14 5.08
N LEU A 155 -13.14 4.32 3.76
CA LEU A 155 -12.42 3.58 2.74
C LEU A 155 -11.73 4.54 1.77
N PRO A 156 -10.39 4.46 1.58
CA PRO A 156 -9.69 5.32 0.63
C PRO A 156 -10.29 5.23 -0.78
N VAL A 157 -10.42 6.37 -1.46
CA VAL A 157 -11.09 6.48 -2.78
C VAL A 157 -10.55 5.47 -3.80
N HIS A 158 -9.23 5.25 -3.80
CA HIS A 158 -8.58 4.31 -4.71
C HIS A 158 -8.92 2.84 -4.43
N ARG A 159 -9.49 2.49 -3.27
CA ARG A 159 -9.91 1.12 -2.94
C ARG A 159 -11.38 0.85 -3.26
N VAL A 160 -12.22 1.89 -3.37
CA VAL A 160 -13.67 1.69 -3.34
C VAL A 160 -14.17 0.90 -4.55
N ALA A 161 -13.65 1.17 -5.75
CA ALA A 161 -14.04 0.47 -6.96
C ALA A 161 -13.50 -0.97 -7.06
N HIS A 162 -12.60 -1.41 -6.19
CA HIS A 162 -11.88 -2.68 -6.34
C HIS A 162 -12.81 -3.89 -6.56
N ALA A 163 -13.89 -3.97 -5.78
CA ALA A 163 -14.82 -5.08 -5.80
C ALA A 163 -15.95 -4.96 -6.85
N ALA A 164 -15.99 -3.87 -7.62
CA ALA A 164 -16.95 -3.77 -8.72
C ALA A 164 -16.55 -4.69 -9.87
N LEU A 165 -17.56 -5.19 -10.56
CA LEU A 165 -17.46 -5.90 -11.82
C LEU A 165 -17.60 -4.92 -12.98
N ASP A 166 -16.80 -5.10 -14.01
CA ASP A 166 -17.00 -4.47 -15.32
C ASP A 166 -17.98 -5.26 -16.20
N ALA A 167 -18.29 -4.72 -17.38
CA ALA A 167 -19.16 -5.37 -18.36
C ALA A 167 -18.60 -6.69 -18.94
N GLU A 168 -17.34 -7.02 -18.67
CA GLU A 168 -16.75 -8.33 -19.00
C GLU A 168 -16.82 -9.30 -17.79
N GLY A 169 -17.51 -8.91 -16.72
CA GLY A 169 -17.72 -9.73 -15.53
C GLY A 169 -16.49 -9.87 -14.65
N ARG A 170 -15.49 -8.98 -14.79
CA ARG A 170 -14.22 -9.04 -14.04
C ARG A 170 -14.15 -7.96 -12.98
N HIS A 171 -13.49 -8.29 -11.86
CA HIS A 171 -13.23 -7.32 -10.79
C HIS A 171 -12.30 -6.22 -11.31
N ILE A 172 -12.63 -4.97 -11.02
CA ILE A 172 -11.77 -3.83 -11.37
C ILE A 172 -10.42 -3.94 -10.65
N GLY A 173 -10.43 -4.33 -9.38
CA GLY A 173 -9.20 -4.57 -8.59
C GLY A 173 -8.48 -5.88 -8.90
N GLU A 174 -9.01 -6.74 -9.78
CA GLU A 174 -8.42 -8.05 -10.14
C GLU A 174 -8.01 -8.88 -8.91
N ASN A 175 -6.73 -9.25 -8.78
CA ASN A 175 -6.22 -10.01 -7.64
C ASN A 175 -6.07 -9.16 -6.36
N ASN A 176 -6.12 -7.84 -6.51
CA ASN A 176 -5.98 -6.85 -5.45
C ASN A 176 -7.34 -6.38 -4.89
N VAL A 177 -8.44 -7.08 -5.20
CA VAL A 177 -9.77 -6.76 -4.66
C VAL A 177 -9.69 -6.54 -3.15
N PHE A 178 -10.18 -5.39 -2.71
CA PHE A 178 -10.23 -4.99 -1.32
C PHE A 178 -11.66 -4.63 -0.94
N PRO A 179 -12.16 -5.07 0.23
CA PRO A 179 -11.56 -6.09 1.11
C PRO A 179 -11.53 -7.47 0.43
N ASP A 180 -10.59 -8.34 0.85
CA ASP A 180 -10.44 -9.66 0.22
C ASP A 180 -11.71 -10.52 0.32
N ALA A 181 -12.50 -10.32 1.38
CA ALA A 181 -13.79 -10.99 1.58
C ALA A 181 -14.82 -10.71 0.48
N MET A 182 -14.64 -9.65 -0.34
CA MET A 182 -15.50 -9.37 -1.51
C MET A 182 -14.96 -9.98 -2.80
N ARG A 183 -13.75 -10.57 -2.79
CA ARG A 183 -13.11 -11.15 -3.96
C ARG A 183 -13.78 -12.46 -4.37
N MET A 184 -14.53 -12.42 -5.47
CA MET A 184 -15.13 -13.60 -6.07
C MET A 184 -14.07 -14.55 -6.63
N ARG A 185 -14.41 -15.82 -6.82
CA ARG A 185 -13.60 -16.75 -7.60
C ARG A 185 -13.90 -16.53 -9.08
N MET A 186 -12.87 -16.20 -9.85
CA MET A 186 -12.98 -15.96 -11.28
C MET A 186 -12.13 -16.98 -12.03
N GLU A 187 -12.69 -17.55 -13.10
CA GLU A 187 -11.91 -18.39 -13.99
C GLU A 187 -10.76 -17.56 -14.58
N THR A 188 -9.53 -18.02 -14.31
CA THR A 188 -8.33 -17.26 -14.61
C THR A 188 -7.28 -18.21 -15.18
N GLU A 189 -6.77 -17.85 -16.36
CA GLU A 189 -5.62 -18.51 -16.96
C GLU A 189 -4.35 -17.94 -16.32
N TRP A 190 -3.64 -18.80 -15.60
CA TRP A 190 -2.39 -18.46 -14.94
C TRP A 190 -1.20 -19.04 -15.69
N ARG A 191 -0.13 -18.27 -15.83
CA ARG A 191 1.13 -18.74 -16.43
C ARG A 191 2.33 -18.20 -15.68
N MET A 192 3.44 -18.93 -15.71
CA MET A 192 4.74 -18.36 -15.32
C MET A 192 5.06 -17.19 -16.25
N CYS A 193 5.55 -16.09 -15.69
CA CYS A 193 5.86 -14.92 -16.47
C CYS A 193 7.10 -15.15 -17.36
N PRO A 194 6.99 -14.93 -18.69
CA PRO A 194 8.11 -15.14 -19.60
C PRO A 194 8.96 -13.87 -19.80
N TYR A 195 8.55 -12.74 -19.24
CA TYR A 195 9.19 -11.44 -19.45
C TYR A 195 10.44 -11.29 -18.58
N PRO A 196 11.52 -10.69 -19.11
CA PRO A 196 12.72 -10.41 -18.30
C PRO A 196 12.40 -9.43 -17.16
N GLY A 197 13.33 -9.30 -16.21
CA GLY A 197 13.18 -8.49 -15.00
C GLY A 197 12.74 -9.30 -13.78
N SER A 198 12.39 -8.60 -12.71
CA SER A 198 12.03 -9.14 -11.39
C SER A 198 11.04 -10.31 -11.45
N ARG A 199 10.07 -10.23 -12.37
CA ARG A 199 8.99 -11.21 -12.58
C ARG A 199 9.37 -12.46 -13.38
N PHE A 200 10.55 -12.55 -13.99
CA PHE A 200 10.89 -13.64 -14.90
C PHE A 200 10.84 -15.01 -14.20
N ARG A 201 9.91 -15.87 -14.62
CA ARG A 201 9.66 -17.20 -14.01
C ARG A 201 9.53 -17.14 -12.49
N ASP A 202 8.86 -16.11 -11.97
CA ASP A 202 8.55 -16.02 -10.54
C ASP A 202 7.69 -17.20 -10.06
N ASP A 203 7.78 -17.50 -8.76
CA ASP A 203 6.97 -18.54 -8.12
C ASP A 203 5.48 -18.15 -8.10
N THR A 204 5.20 -16.85 -8.05
CA THR A 204 3.85 -16.31 -8.22
C THR A 204 3.54 -16.16 -9.72
N LEU A 205 2.29 -16.43 -10.11
CA LEU A 205 1.92 -16.48 -11.51
C LEU A 205 1.37 -15.17 -12.07
N MET A 206 1.47 -15.06 -13.39
CA MET A 206 0.88 -14.00 -14.19
C MET A 206 -0.58 -14.32 -14.53
N ASN A 207 -1.47 -13.35 -14.34
CA ASN A 207 -2.88 -13.43 -14.75
C ASN A 207 -3.01 -13.10 -16.25
N VAL A 208 -3.07 -14.13 -17.09
CA VAL A 208 -3.13 -13.98 -18.56
C VAL A 208 -4.52 -13.53 -19.01
N THR A 209 -5.58 -13.90 -18.29
CA THR A 209 -6.94 -13.47 -18.64
C THR A 209 -7.09 -11.95 -18.51
N ALA A 210 -6.58 -11.35 -17.45
CA ALA A 210 -6.57 -9.90 -17.26
C ALA A 210 -5.74 -9.20 -18.35
N LEU A 211 -4.57 -9.75 -18.71
CA LEU A 211 -3.77 -9.23 -19.82
C LEU A 211 -4.55 -9.23 -21.14
N LYS A 212 -5.21 -10.33 -21.48
CA LYS A 212 -6.01 -10.43 -22.72
C LYS A 212 -7.15 -9.41 -22.76
N SER A 213 -7.87 -9.23 -21.65
CA SER A 213 -8.92 -8.21 -21.52
C SER A 213 -8.34 -6.80 -21.71
N MET A 214 -7.24 -6.47 -21.03
CA MET A 214 -6.59 -5.16 -21.17
C MET A 214 -6.06 -4.91 -22.59
N SER A 215 -5.41 -5.90 -23.22
CA SER A 215 -4.87 -5.78 -24.59
C SER A 215 -5.97 -5.45 -25.61
N LYS A 216 -7.20 -5.93 -25.41
CA LYS A 216 -8.36 -5.64 -26.27
C LYS A 216 -8.73 -4.15 -26.25
N HIS A 217 -8.56 -3.48 -25.11
CA HIS A 217 -8.96 -2.09 -24.87
C HIS A 217 -7.78 -1.12 -24.76
N TRP A 218 -6.58 -1.54 -25.18
CA TRP A 218 -5.34 -0.85 -24.87
C TRP A 218 -5.26 0.58 -25.42
N LYS A 219 -5.54 0.77 -26.71
CA LYS A 219 -5.50 2.11 -27.33
C LYS A 219 -6.53 3.07 -26.72
N PRO A 220 -7.82 2.70 -26.58
CA PRO A 220 -8.79 3.50 -25.83
C PRO A 220 -8.34 3.88 -24.41
N THR A 221 -7.71 2.93 -23.71
CA THR A 221 -7.19 3.14 -22.35
C THR A 221 -6.12 4.22 -22.33
N LEU A 222 -5.14 4.15 -23.24
CA LEU A 222 -4.07 5.15 -23.34
C LEU A 222 -4.61 6.54 -23.73
N GLN A 223 -5.60 6.61 -24.62
CA GLN A 223 -6.28 7.87 -24.97
C GLN A 223 -7.02 8.48 -23.78
N ALA A 224 -7.74 7.66 -23.00
CA ALA A 224 -8.42 8.12 -21.79
C ALA A 224 -7.43 8.69 -20.75
N VAL A 225 -6.28 8.03 -20.58
CA VAL A 225 -5.21 8.49 -19.68
C VAL A 225 -4.63 9.83 -20.14
N LEU A 226 -4.45 10.07 -21.45
CA LEU A 226 -3.99 11.36 -21.97
C LEU A 226 -4.98 12.50 -21.66
N LEU A 227 -6.28 12.25 -21.80
CA LEU A 227 -7.32 13.24 -21.50
C LEU A 227 -7.36 13.58 -20.00
N LEU A 228 -7.25 12.56 -19.15
CA LEU A 228 -7.11 12.72 -17.70
C LEU A 228 -5.83 13.50 -17.34
N ARG A 229 -4.71 13.15 -17.97
CA ARG A 229 -3.40 13.82 -17.79
C ARG A 229 -3.49 15.29 -18.13
N GLU A 230 -4.05 15.63 -19.29
CA GLU A 230 -4.21 17.02 -19.72
C GLU A 230 -5.07 17.82 -18.73
N ALA A 231 -6.21 17.25 -18.31
CA ALA A 231 -7.09 17.90 -17.34
C ALA A 231 -6.42 18.10 -15.96
N PHE A 232 -5.60 17.14 -15.53
CA PHE A 232 -4.85 17.23 -14.28
C PHE A 232 -3.73 18.26 -14.34
N LEU A 233 -2.93 18.27 -15.41
CA LEU A 233 -1.79 19.18 -15.57
C LEU A 233 -2.18 20.65 -15.71
N ARG A 234 -3.44 20.95 -16.10
CA ARG A 234 -3.99 22.31 -16.02
C ARG A 234 -4.01 22.86 -14.59
N ARG A 235 -4.02 21.98 -13.58
CA ARG A 235 -4.04 22.33 -12.15
C ARG A 235 -2.67 22.16 -11.49
N TYR A 236 -1.92 21.15 -11.94
CA TYR A 236 -0.59 20.83 -11.45
C TYR A 236 0.42 20.83 -12.60
N PRO A 237 1.00 21.99 -12.95
CA PRO A 237 2.04 22.03 -13.97
C PRO A 237 3.25 21.17 -13.59
N LEU A 238 3.85 20.54 -14.59
CA LEU A 238 5.12 19.82 -14.46
C LEU A 238 6.22 20.72 -13.91
N MET A 239 7.31 20.11 -13.46
CA MET A 239 8.53 20.82 -13.11
C MET A 239 9.12 21.54 -14.35
N ALA A 240 10.04 22.48 -14.12
CA ALA A 240 10.59 23.32 -15.19
C ALA A 240 11.35 22.52 -16.28
N ASP A 241 11.89 21.36 -15.92
CA ASP A 241 12.55 20.39 -16.79
C ASP A 241 11.57 19.42 -17.49
N GLY A 242 10.27 19.56 -17.24
CA GLY A 242 9.22 18.69 -17.77
C GLY A 242 8.99 17.40 -16.98
N GLN A 243 9.66 17.20 -15.84
CA GLN A 243 9.45 16.01 -15.00
C GLN A 243 8.25 16.16 -14.07
N TRP A 244 7.74 15.02 -13.59
CA TRP A 244 6.72 14.98 -12.55
C TRP A 244 7.35 15.13 -11.18
N ARG A 245 6.62 15.73 -10.24
CA ARG A 245 6.88 15.48 -8.82
C ARG A 245 6.31 14.12 -8.47
N LEU A 246 7.03 13.32 -7.69
CA LEU A 246 6.56 12.02 -7.21
C LEU A 246 5.18 12.10 -6.55
N GLY A 247 4.96 13.13 -5.74
CA GLY A 247 3.66 13.35 -5.09
C GLY A 247 2.53 13.76 -6.06
N ASP A 248 2.83 14.57 -7.07
CA ASP A 248 1.87 14.92 -8.13
C ASP A 248 1.51 13.68 -8.97
N LEU A 249 2.47 12.79 -9.23
CA LEU A 249 2.26 11.52 -9.92
C LEU A 249 1.35 10.58 -9.11
N HIS A 250 1.55 10.49 -7.79
CA HIS A 250 0.63 9.77 -6.90
C HIS A 250 -0.77 10.38 -6.94
N ALA A 251 -0.89 11.71 -6.85
CA ALA A 251 -2.18 12.40 -6.87
C ALA A 251 -2.91 12.22 -8.21
N PHE A 252 -2.19 12.31 -9.32
CA PHE A 252 -2.73 12.03 -10.65
C PHE A 252 -3.23 10.59 -10.75
N SER A 253 -2.47 9.62 -10.26
CA SER A 253 -2.88 8.22 -10.25
C SER A 253 -4.19 8.05 -9.46
N CYS A 254 -4.32 8.65 -8.28
CA CYS A 254 -5.57 8.64 -7.52
C CYS A 254 -6.74 9.30 -8.28
N ALA A 255 -6.51 10.41 -8.99
CA ALA A 255 -7.54 11.06 -9.81
C ALA A 255 -8.00 10.17 -10.98
N VAL A 256 -7.10 9.42 -11.60
CA VAL A 256 -7.43 8.43 -12.64
C VAL A 256 -8.33 7.32 -12.07
N LEU A 257 -7.97 6.76 -10.92
CA LEU A 257 -8.77 5.73 -10.24
C LEU A 257 -10.12 6.26 -9.73
N ALA A 258 -10.20 7.55 -9.44
CA ALA A 258 -11.42 8.21 -8.97
C ALA A 258 -12.51 8.29 -10.05
N LEU A 259 -12.16 8.30 -11.35
CA LEU A 259 -13.15 8.38 -12.44
C LEU A 259 -14.12 7.19 -12.48
N PRO A 260 -13.69 5.92 -12.61
CA PRO A 260 -14.61 4.78 -12.54
C PRO A 260 -15.34 4.73 -11.20
N THR A 261 -14.65 5.08 -10.12
CA THR A 261 -15.21 5.11 -8.77
C THR A 261 -16.39 6.08 -8.66
N LEU A 262 -16.25 7.30 -9.19
CA LEU A 262 -17.31 8.31 -9.25
C LEU A 262 -18.52 7.79 -10.04
N MET A 263 -18.28 7.16 -11.18
CA MET A 263 -19.35 6.64 -12.05
C MET A 263 -20.17 5.54 -11.39
N LEU A 264 -19.54 4.72 -10.56
CA LEU A 264 -20.22 3.62 -9.86
C LEU A 264 -20.95 4.06 -8.58
N LEU A 265 -20.48 5.12 -7.91
CA LEU A 265 -20.91 5.48 -6.55
C LEU A 265 -21.76 6.74 -6.44
N ARG A 266 -21.88 7.53 -7.52
CA ARG A 266 -22.72 8.73 -7.47
C ARG A 266 -24.19 8.38 -7.15
N GLY A 267 -24.86 9.25 -6.40
CA GLY A 267 -26.24 9.05 -5.98
C GLY A 267 -27.25 9.17 -7.13
N LYS A 268 -26.92 9.93 -8.17
CA LYS A 268 -27.76 10.10 -9.36
C LYS A 268 -27.19 9.35 -10.55
N ASP A 269 -28.02 8.53 -11.19
CA ASP A 269 -27.68 7.75 -12.38
C ASP A 269 -26.31 7.02 -12.25
N PRO A 270 -26.06 6.26 -11.15
CA PRO A 270 -24.85 5.45 -11.05
C PRO A 270 -24.83 4.38 -12.14
N ILE A 271 -23.64 4.02 -12.62
CA ILE A 271 -23.47 2.84 -13.45
C ILE A 271 -23.70 1.60 -12.58
N PRO A 272 -24.62 0.69 -12.95
CA PRO A 272 -24.82 -0.56 -12.22
C PRO A 272 -23.55 -1.41 -12.16
N ASN A 273 -23.37 -2.14 -11.06
CA ASN A 273 -22.27 -3.08 -10.93
C ASN A 273 -22.36 -4.17 -12.01
N GLY A 274 -21.27 -4.42 -12.73
CA GLY A 274 -21.26 -5.32 -13.89
C GLY A 274 -21.60 -4.63 -15.22
N GLU A 275 -21.83 -3.31 -15.24
CA GLU A 275 -22.07 -2.54 -16.48
C GLU A 275 -21.00 -1.49 -16.77
N LEU A 276 -19.94 -1.41 -15.94
CA LEU A 276 -18.85 -0.46 -16.18
C LEU A 276 -18.14 -0.76 -17.51
N ASP A 277 -17.92 0.30 -18.29
CA ASP A 277 -17.12 0.27 -19.51
C ASP A 277 -15.75 -0.39 -19.26
N PRO A 278 -15.39 -1.48 -19.98
CA PRO A 278 -14.10 -2.14 -19.85
C PRO A 278 -12.89 -1.22 -20.07
N VAL A 279 -13.05 -0.10 -20.79
CA VAL A 279 -12.00 0.92 -20.92
C VAL A 279 -11.72 1.56 -19.56
N LEU A 280 -12.76 1.96 -18.81
CA LEU A 280 -12.58 2.54 -17.47
C LEU A 280 -12.00 1.53 -16.48
N SER A 281 -12.41 0.26 -16.57
CA SER A 281 -11.82 -0.85 -15.81
C SER A 281 -10.32 -1.02 -16.13
N SER A 282 -9.95 -0.95 -17.41
CA SER A 282 -8.56 -1.06 -17.86
C SER A 282 -7.70 0.11 -17.41
N VAL A 283 -8.22 1.35 -17.51
CA VAL A 283 -7.59 2.58 -16.98
C VAL A 283 -7.29 2.43 -15.50
N PHE A 284 -8.25 1.90 -14.73
CA PHE A 284 -8.03 1.65 -13.30
C PHE A 284 -6.89 0.66 -13.06
N ARG A 285 -6.95 -0.52 -13.69
CA ARG A 285 -6.02 -1.64 -13.45
C ARG A 285 -4.57 -1.26 -13.72
N VAL A 286 -4.32 -0.59 -14.85
CA VAL A 286 -2.95 -0.25 -15.26
C VAL A 286 -2.37 0.89 -14.42
N THR A 287 -3.20 1.82 -13.94
CA THR A 287 -2.76 2.98 -13.15
C THR A 287 -2.59 2.65 -11.66
N ASP A 288 -3.33 1.69 -11.09
CA ASP A 288 -3.23 1.38 -9.65
C ASP A 288 -1.82 0.93 -9.24
N GLY A 289 -1.09 0.25 -10.15
CA GLY A 289 0.32 -0.09 -9.94
C GLY A 289 1.21 1.15 -9.76
N VAL A 290 1.04 2.19 -10.59
CA VAL A 290 1.79 3.44 -10.47
C VAL A 290 1.47 4.16 -9.17
N ARG A 291 0.18 4.19 -8.76
CA ARG A 291 -0.21 4.72 -7.45
C ARG A 291 0.53 3.98 -6.32
N MET A 292 0.55 2.65 -6.36
CA MET A 292 1.20 1.82 -5.34
C MET A 292 2.70 2.09 -5.23
N VAL A 293 3.40 2.18 -6.36
CA VAL A 293 4.83 2.51 -6.37
C VAL A 293 5.07 3.92 -5.84
N ALA A 294 4.31 4.91 -6.31
CA ALA A 294 4.51 6.30 -5.89
C ALA A 294 4.27 6.51 -4.39
N ILE A 295 3.22 5.91 -3.81
CA ILE A 295 2.99 5.98 -2.36
C ILE A 295 4.06 5.20 -1.58
N TYR A 296 4.52 4.07 -2.10
CA TYR A 296 5.59 3.30 -1.45
C TYR A 296 6.87 4.14 -1.36
N LEU A 297 7.32 4.72 -2.47
CA LEU A 297 8.54 5.53 -2.51
C LEU A 297 8.50 6.74 -1.56
N MET A 298 7.34 7.39 -1.41
CA MET A 298 7.19 8.51 -0.45
C MET A 298 7.28 8.10 1.02
N PHE A 299 6.97 6.83 1.33
CA PHE A 299 6.85 6.33 2.72
C PHE A 299 7.80 5.18 3.05
N LEU A 300 8.69 4.81 2.12
CA LEU A 300 9.68 3.74 2.27
C LEU A 300 10.56 4.01 3.50
N PRO A 301 10.46 3.22 4.59
CA PRO A 301 11.10 3.60 5.84
C PRO A 301 12.64 3.62 5.82
N GLU A 302 13.27 2.88 4.91
CA GLU A 302 14.72 2.81 4.75
C GLU A 302 15.27 4.02 3.98
N GLN A 303 14.53 4.49 2.98
CA GLN A 303 14.98 5.52 2.05
C GLN A 303 13.79 6.28 1.47
N PRO A 304 13.05 7.04 2.29
CA PRO A 304 11.85 7.68 1.81
C PRO A 304 12.18 8.87 0.90
N MET A 305 11.41 9.02 -0.17
CA MET A 305 11.60 10.09 -1.14
C MET A 305 10.72 11.31 -0.80
N PRO A 306 11.25 12.54 -0.87
CA PRO A 306 10.45 13.76 -0.78
C PRO A 306 9.35 13.83 -1.86
N TYR A 307 8.28 14.58 -1.59
CA TYR A 307 7.18 14.79 -2.54
C TYR A 307 7.65 15.41 -3.86
N GLU A 308 8.58 16.37 -3.77
CA GLU A 308 9.18 17.09 -4.91
C GLU A 308 10.20 16.28 -5.71
N THR A 309 10.44 15.00 -5.36
CA THR A 309 11.40 14.15 -6.09
C THR A 309 11.01 14.09 -7.56
N PRO A 310 11.89 14.47 -8.50
CA PRO A 310 11.59 14.45 -9.93
C PRO A 310 11.45 13.01 -10.40
N MET A 311 10.44 12.75 -11.24
CA MET A 311 10.12 11.41 -11.73
C MET A 311 9.86 11.46 -13.24
N ASN A 312 10.51 10.55 -13.96
CA ASN A 312 10.34 10.33 -15.40
C ASN A 312 10.04 8.83 -15.66
N PRO A 313 9.64 8.43 -16.89
CA PRO A 313 9.35 7.02 -17.20
C PRO A 313 10.47 6.03 -16.87
N ALA A 314 11.73 6.38 -17.20
CA ALA A 314 12.87 5.49 -17.00
C ALA A 314 13.16 5.28 -15.52
N GLU A 315 13.14 6.36 -14.74
CA GLU A 315 13.30 6.36 -13.29
C GLU A 315 12.22 5.49 -12.62
N LEU A 316 10.95 5.68 -12.99
CA LEU A 316 9.84 4.93 -12.42
C LEU A 316 9.95 3.44 -12.75
N LEU A 317 10.30 3.09 -14.00
CA LEU A 317 10.49 1.70 -14.41
C LEU A 317 11.65 1.05 -13.66
N HIS A 318 12.78 1.75 -13.55
CA HIS A 318 13.94 1.29 -12.83
C HIS A 318 13.60 0.99 -11.36
N LEU A 319 13.00 1.94 -10.64
CA LEU A 319 12.60 1.76 -9.24
C LEU A 319 11.56 0.65 -9.08
N THR A 320 10.62 0.53 -10.03
CA THR A 320 9.60 -0.53 -10.02
C THR A 320 10.22 -1.92 -10.13
N GLU A 321 11.20 -2.11 -11.00
CA GLU A 321 11.89 -3.40 -11.11
C GLU A 321 12.84 -3.65 -9.94
N ARG A 322 13.65 -2.64 -9.55
CA ARG A 322 14.68 -2.75 -8.50
C ARG A 322 14.06 -3.16 -7.16
N ASP A 323 12.96 -2.51 -6.81
CA ASP A 323 12.27 -2.73 -5.54
C ASP A 323 11.21 -3.84 -5.63
N ASN A 324 11.23 -4.63 -6.71
CA ASN A 324 10.35 -5.77 -6.96
C ASN A 324 8.84 -5.43 -6.94
N HIS A 325 8.45 -4.23 -7.35
CA HIS A 325 7.05 -3.78 -7.36
C HIS A 325 6.18 -4.42 -8.45
N PHE A 326 6.77 -5.18 -9.37
CA PHE A 326 6.01 -6.08 -10.24
C PHE A 326 5.59 -7.38 -9.56
N LEU A 327 6.04 -7.64 -8.33
CA LEU A 327 5.70 -8.84 -7.57
C LEU A 327 4.65 -8.53 -6.51
N SER A 328 3.82 -9.53 -6.19
CA SER A 328 2.93 -9.51 -5.03
C SER A 328 2.75 -10.92 -4.51
N LEU A 329 2.22 -11.06 -3.29
CA LEU A 329 1.90 -12.37 -2.71
C LEU A 329 0.84 -13.17 -3.48
N ARG A 330 0.17 -12.56 -4.47
CA ARG A 330 -0.96 -13.15 -5.20
C ARG A 330 -0.69 -13.32 -6.70
N GLY A 331 0.48 -12.93 -7.17
CA GLY A 331 0.81 -12.93 -8.59
C GLY A 331 1.78 -11.82 -8.98
N VAL A 332 2.28 -11.92 -10.20
CA VAL A 332 3.13 -10.88 -10.80
C VAL A 332 2.33 -10.02 -11.79
N CYS A 333 2.84 -8.81 -12.04
CA CYS A 333 2.36 -7.96 -13.11
C CYS A 333 2.41 -8.68 -14.46
N ALA A 334 1.29 -8.63 -15.20
CA ALA A 334 1.15 -9.30 -16.47
C ALA A 334 1.55 -8.46 -17.69
N GLY A 335 1.87 -7.19 -17.49
CA GLY A 335 2.23 -6.27 -18.57
C GLY A 335 3.51 -6.72 -19.30
N PRO A 336 3.46 -6.96 -20.63
CA PRO A 336 4.67 -7.12 -21.43
C PRO A 336 5.54 -5.83 -21.36
N PRO A 337 6.88 -5.93 -21.43
CA PRO A 337 7.77 -4.77 -21.32
C PRO A 337 7.37 -3.60 -22.23
N HIS A 338 7.11 -3.86 -23.52
CA HIS A 338 6.71 -2.82 -24.48
C HIS A 338 5.39 -2.10 -24.11
N MET A 339 4.45 -2.78 -23.46
CA MET A 339 3.20 -2.13 -23.00
C MET A 339 3.45 -1.30 -21.75
N VAL A 340 4.34 -1.74 -20.85
CA VAL A 340 4.76 -0.95 -19.69
C VAL A 340 5.46 0.33 -20.16
N ASP A 341 6.41 0.21 -21.09
CA ASP A 341 7.13 1.36 -21.67
C ASP A 341 6.17 2.33 -22.36
N GLU A 342 5.25 1.81 -23.17
CA GLU A 342 4.24 2.63 -23.87
C GLU A 342 3.31 3.34 -22.90
N PHE A 343 2.88 2.65 -21.83
CA PHE A 343 2.04 3.24 -20.79
C PHE A 343 2.76 4.35 -20.04
N PHE A 344 4.01 4.13 -19.61
CA PHE A 344 4.77 5.15 -18.89
C PHE A 344 5.06 6.35 -19.79
N ALA A 345 5.44 6.14 -21.05
CA ALA A 345 5.61 7.24 -22.01
C ALA A 345 4.31 8.02 -22.25
N THR A 346 3.16 7.33 -22.30
CA THR A 346 1.85 7.99 -22.46
C THR A 346 1.48 8.78 -21.21
N MET A 347 1.57 8.16 -20.04
CA MET A 347 1.13 8.70 -18.76
C MET A 347 2.04 9.84 -18.28
N LEU A 348 3.36 9.67 -18.35
CA LEU A 348 4.32 10.64 -17.82
C LEU A 348 4.72 11.66 -18.89
N ASP A 349 5.13 11.24 -20.09
CA ASP A 349 5.60 12.18 -21.13
C ASP A 349 4.45 12.80 -21.94
N GLY A 350 3.25 12.22 -21.87
CA GLY A 350 2.13 12.66 -22.70
C GLY A 350 2.30 12.26 -24.16
N LYS A 351 3.02 11.16 -24.44
CA LYS A 351 3.24 10.67 -25.80
C LYS A 351 1.88 10.44 -26.49
N PRO A 352 1.63 11.06 -27.66
CA PRO A 352 0.35 10.95 -28.33
C PRO A 352 0.11 9.52 -28.87
N MET A 353 -1.15 9.10 -28.84
CA MET A 353 -1.58 7.83 -29.42
C MET A 353 -2.02 8.01 -30.87
N ALA A 354 -1.39 7.27 -31.78
CA ALA A 354 -1.82 7.21 -33.18
C ALA A 354 -3.07 6.31 -33.34
N GLY A 355 -4.06 6.80 -34.07
CA GLY A 355 -5.28 6.06 -34.39
C GLY A 355 -6.52 6.94 -34.41
N GLU A 356 -7.68 6.31 -34.59
CA GLU A 356 -8.97 7.00 -34.45
C GLU A 356 -9.12 7.54 -33.03
N PRO A 357 -9.68 8.76 -32.86
CA PRO A 357 -10.00 9.28 -31.55
C PRO A 357 -10.88 8.30 -30.76
N LEU A 358 -10.77 8.35 -29.44
CA LEU A 358 -11.74 7.69 -28.59
C LEU A 358 -13.13 8.20 -29.00
N PRO A 359 -14.14 7.32 -29.19
CA PRO A 359 -15.54 7.76 -29.25
C PRO A 359 -15.82 8.71 -28.07
N GLU A 360 -16.86 9.54 -28.10
CA GLU A 360 -17.16 10.42 -26.96
C GLU A 360 -18.08 9.71 -25.94
N PRO A 361 -17.59 8.90 -24.97
CA PRO A 361 -18.45 8.35 -23.95
C PRO A 361 -18.85 9.43 -22.96
N LYS A 362 -20.02 9.25 -22.36
CA LYS A 362 -20.61 10.20 -21.40
C LYS A 362 -19.69 10.49 -20.21
N TRP A 363 -18.82 9.56 -19.83
CA TRP A 363 -17.89 9.72 -18.70
C TRP A 363 -16.76 10.73 -18.98
N LEU A 364 -16.49 11.12 -20.24
CA LEU A 364 -15.46 12.14 -20.54
C LEU A 364 -15.78 13.49 -19.90
N ALA A 365 -17.06 13.88 -19.90
CA ALA A 365 -17.51 15.13 -19.28
C ALA A 365 -17.29 15.17 -17.76
N GLU A 366 -17.11 13.99 -17.14
CA GLU A 366 -17.00 13.83 -15.69
C GLU A 366 -15.56 13.92 -15.20
N ILE A 367 -14.56 13.97 -16.10
CA ILE A 367 -13.13 14.06 -15.75
C ILE A 367 -12.85 15.18 -14.73
N PRO A 368 -13.32 16.43 -14.91
CA PRO A 368 -13.05 17.50 -13.93
C PRO A 368 -13.60 17.19 -12.53
N THR A 369 -14.77 16.57 -12.45
CA THR A 369 -15.42 16.17 -11.19
C THR A 369 -14.72 14.97 -10.57
N ALA A 370 -14.26 14.01 -11.39
CA ALA A 370 -13.46 12.89 -10.94
C ALA A 370 -12.12 13.31 -10.32
N ILE A 371 -11.46 14.34 -10.88
CA ILE A 371 -10.25 14.91 -10.28
C ILE A 371 -10.58 15.51 -8.92
N ASP A 372 -11.62 16.34 -8.79
CA ASP A 372 -12.01 16.90 -7.47
C ASP A 372 -12.32 15.78 -6.46
N TYR A 373 -13.06 14.76 -6.89
CA TYR A 373 -13.39 13.60 -6.07
C TYR A 373 -12.14 12.84 -5.61
N GLY A 374 -11.17 12.62 -6.50
CA GLY A 374 -9.88 12.01 -6.17
C GLY A 374 -9.07 12.85 -5.18
N LEU A 375 -9.04 14.17 -5.35
CA LEU A 375 -8.33 15.09 -4.44
C LEU A 375 -8.99 15.14 -3.05
N ARG A 376 -10.33 15.19 -2.98
CA ARG A 376 -11.05 15.06 -1.69
C ARG A 376 -10.78 13.70 -1.04
N GLY A 377 -10.69 12.64 -1.83
CA GLY A 377 -10.28 11.32 -1.35
C GLY A 377 -8.86 11.30 -0.77
N LEU A 378 -7.92 12.06 -1.35
CA LEU A 378 -6.57 12.23 -0.79
C LEU A 378 -6.58 13.03 0.52
N GLN A 379 -7.44 14.03 0.66
CA GLN A 379 -7.61 14.73 1.93
C GLN A 379 -8.09 13.80 3.04
N LEU A 380 -9.12 12.98 2.76
CA LEU A 380 -9.60 11.94 3.68
C LEU A 380 -8.50 10.94 4.03
N TYR A 381 -7.73 10.50 3.02
CA TYR A 381 -6.60 9.59 3.20
C TYR A 381 -5.52 10.18 4.13
N SER A 382 -5.09 11.43 3.88
CA SER A 382 -4.12 12.11 4.73
C SER A 382 -4.58 12.25 6.18
N LEU A 383 -5.84 12.63 6.41
CA LEU A 383 -6.43 12.71 7.76
C LEU A 383 -6.39 11.36 8.49
N GLN A 384 -6.86 10.28 7.85
CA GLN A 384 -6.90 8.95 8.44
C GLN A 384 -5.49 8.45 8.82
N PHE A 385 -4.54 8.54 7.89
CA PHE A 385 -3.21 7.98 8.12
C PHE A 385 -2.34 8.86 9.04
N THR A 386 -2.62 10.16 9.12
CA THR A 386 -2.01 11.03 10.15
C THR A 386 -2.52 10.65 11.54
N LEU A 387 -3.83 10.40 11.69
CA LEU A 387 -4.41 9.91 12.94
C LEU A 387 -3.79 8.57 13.37
N TRP A 388 -3.48 7.67 12.43
CA TRP A 388 -2.83 6.41 12.76
C TRP A 388 -1.41 6.58 13.31
N ALA A 389 -0.65 7.55 12.83
CA ALA A 389 0.66 7.87 13.42
C ALA A 389 0.51 8.30 14.89
N HIS A 390 -0.51 9.10 15.20
CA HIS A 390 -0.85 9.47 16.59
C HIS A 390 -1.35 8.28 17.41
N MET A 391 -2.10 7.34 16.81
CA MET A 391 -2.48 6.10 17.48
C MET A 391 -1.24 5.26 17.85
N CYS A 392 -0.25 5.15 16.96
CA CYS A 392 1.01 4.46 17.24
C CYS A 392 1.81 5.13 18.37
N GLN A 393 1.80 6.46 18.44
CA GLN A 393 2.39 7.19 19.57
C GLN A 393 1.67 6.90 20.89
N ALA A 394 0.34 6.79 20.88
CA ALA A 394 -0.43 6.38 22.06
C ALA A 394 -0.11 4.93 22.46
N PHE A 395 0.00 4.01 21.50
CA PHE A 395 0.48 2.64 21.74
C PHE A 395 1.86 2.63 22.42
N GLU A 396 2.81 3.46 21.97
CA GLU A 396 4.15 3.56 22.56
C GLU A 396 4.11 4.00 24.02
N LYS A 397 3.37 5.08 24.33
CA LYS A 397 3.18 5.58 25.70
C LYS A 397 2.55 4.51 26.61
N ILE A 398 1.47 3.87 26.13
CA ILE A 398 0.76 2.82 26.87
C ILE A 398 1.69 1.61 27.08
N ARG A 399 2.44 1.20 26.05
CA ARG A 399 3.42 0.11 26.11
C ARG A 399 4.47 0.38 27.19
N ALA A 400 5.02 1.59 27.23
CA ALA A 400 6.01 1.97 28.23
C ALA A 400 5.45 1.87 29.67
N ALA A 401 4.18 2.19 29.89
CA ALA A 401 3.53 2.04 31.19
C ALA A 401 3.25 0.56 31.55
N VAL A 402 2.69 -0.24 30.63
CA VAL A 402 2.31 -1.65 30.91
C VAL A 402 3.50 -2.57 31.12
N LEU A 403 4.67 -2.23 30.56
CA LEU A 403 5.91 -2.98 30.75
C LEU A 403 6.59 -2.69 32.10
N GLN A 404 6.27 -1.57 32.76
CA GLN A 404 6.81 -1.24 34.09
C GLN A 404 6.11 -1.97 35.23
N ALA A 405 4.89 -2.48 35.00
CA ALA A 405 4.21 -3.30 35.99
C ALA A 405 4.66 -4.76 35.82
N GLU A 406 5.01 -5.46 36.90
CA GLU A 406 5.08 -6.92 36.94
C GLU A 406 3.82 -7.44 37.63
N GLY A 407 3.06 -8.32 36.97
CA GLY A 407 1.79 -8.79 37.50
C GLY A 407 1.37 -10.09 36.86
N ARG A 408 0.47 -10.83 37.52
CA ARG A 408 -0.04 -12.11 37.03
C ARG A 408 -0.65 -11.96 35.64
N ALA A 409 -0.40 -12.96 34.78
CA ALA A 409 -0.86 -12.93 33.38
C ALA A 409 -2.39 -12.88 33.22
N ASP A 410 -3.15 -13.36 34.21
CA ASP A 410 -4.61 -13.37 34.24
C ASP A 410 -5.23 -12.06 34.75
N SER A 411 -4.44 -11.14 35.33
CA SER A 411 -4.89 -9.81 35.75
C SER A 411 -5.19 -8.89 34.56
N GLY A 412 -5.97 -7.82 34.77
CA GLY A 412 -6.22 -6.81 33.73
C GLY A 412 -4.93 -6.24 33.11
N TRP A 413 -3.94 -5.92 33.95
CA TRP A 413 -2.61 -5.49 33.49
C TRP A 413 -1.84 -6.58 32.74
N GLY A 414 -1.90 -7.82 33.21
CA GLY A 414 -1.24 -8.96 32.54
C GLY A 414 -1.80 -9.21 31.14
N ARG A 415 -3.13 -9.16 31.00
CA ARG A 415 -3.82 -9.28 29.71
C ARG A 415 -3.48 -8.12 28.78
N LEU A 416 -3.55 -6.89 29.28
CA LEU A 416 -3.19 -5.69 28.53
C LEU A 416 -1.75 -5.75 28.05
N ARG A 417 -0.78 -6.09 28.92
CA ARG A 417 0.64 -6.26 28.54
C ARG A 417 0.80 -7.27 27.41
N LYS A 418 0.19 -8.47 27.56
CA LYS A 418 0.25 -9.52 26.54
C LYS A 418 -0.31 -9.05 25.20
N ARG A 419 -1.45 -8.36 25.22
CA ARG A 419 -2.11 -7.86 24.01
C ARG A 419 -1.29 -6.74 23.35
N ILE A 420 -0.83 -5.76 24.12
CA ILE A 420 0.00 -4.66 23.61
C ILE A 420 1.31 -5.18 23.01
N GLU A 421 2.01 -6.13 23.63
CA GLU A 421 3.22 -6.72 23.03
C GLU A 421 2.92 -7.43 21.71
N LYS A 422 1.82 -8.20 21.63
CA LYS A 422 1.40 -8.85 20.39
C LYS A 422 1.11 -7.83 19.28
N ASP A 423 0.35 -6.80 19.62
CA ASP A 423 -0.01 -5.73 18.69
C ASP A 423 1.23 -4.92 18.26
N TRP A 424 2.20 -4.75 19.15
CA TRP A 424 3.47 -4.08 18.88
C TRP A 424 4.31 -4.79 17.81
N GLU A 425 4.34 -6.13 17.79
CA GLU A 425 4.99 -6.88 16.72
C GLU A 425 4.34 -6.64 15.35
N THR A 426 3.05 -6.28 15.32
CA THR A 426 2.34 -5.91 14.08
C THR A 426 2.65 -4.48 13.66
N ILE A 427 2.90 -3.58 14.62
CA ILE A 427 3.29 -2.18 14.35
C ILE A 427 4.74 -2.09 13.84
N LYS A 428 5.65 -2.93 14.34
CA LYS A 428 7.09 -2.90 14.01
C LYS A 428 7.39 -2.83 12.50
N PRO A 429 6.83 -3.69 11.63
CA PRO A 429 7.08 -3.64 10.19
C PRO A 429 6.73 -2.31 9.52
N THR A 430 5.78 -1.54 10.07
CA THR A 430 5.41 -0.21 9.53
C THR A 430 6.40 0.89 9.90
N ARG A 431 7.34 0.59 10.82
CA ARG A 431 8.24 1.53 11.50
C ARG A 431 7.58 2.70 12.24
N GLN A 432 6.24 2.78 12.28
CA GLN A 432 5.50 3.83 13.01
C GLN A 432 5.69 3.77 14.55
N HIS A 433 6.39 2.75 15.05
CA HIS A 433 6.88 2.70 16.42
C HIS A 433 8.07 3.63 16.70
N THR A 434 8.72 4.17 15.66
CA THR A 434 9.82 5.13 15.80
C THR A 434 9.33 6.57 15.58
N GLU A 435 9.89 7.52 16.32
CA GLU A 435 9.56 8.94 16.17
C GLU A 435 9.94 9.46 14.77
N VAL A 436 11.13 9.09 14.28
CA VAL A 436 11.63 9.51 12.96
C VAL A 436 10.65 9.14 11.84
N GLN A 437 10.14 7.91 11.81
CA GLN A 437 9.18 7.49 10.80
C GLN A 437 7.85 8.24 10.94
N ARG A 438 7.38 8.48 12.16
CA ARG A 438 6.13 9.20 12.39
C ARG A 438 6.23 10.66 11.93
N GLU A 439 7.31 11.36 12.28
CA GLU A 439 7.52 12.74 11.83
C GLU A 439 7.61 12.83 10.30
N TRP A 440 8.34 11.90 9.68
CA TRP A 440 8.41 11.84 8.22
C TRP A 440 7.04 11.61 7.59
N ALA A 441 6.31 10.59 8.05
CA ALA A 441 5.00 10.25 7.51
C ALA A 441 4.01 11.41 7.66
N LYS A 442 3.99 12.05 8.83
CA LYS A 442 3.14 13.23 9.09
C LYS A 442 3.46 14.37 8.13
N ALA A 443 4.74 14.70 7.92
CA ALA A 443 5.13 15.76 6.98
C ALA A 443 4.65 15.47 5.54
N ARG A 444 4.71 14.21 5.10
CA ARG A 444 4.21 13.81 3.77
C ARG A 444 2.69 13.87 3.65
N TYR A 445 1.95 13.51 4.70
CA TYR A 445 0.49 13.65 4.70
C TYR A 445 0.03 15.10 4.74
N VAL A 446 0.74 15.98 5.46
CA VAL A 446 0.53 17.44 5.43
C VAL A 446 0.66 17.97 4.02
N GLU A 447 1.79 17.68 3.37
CA GLU A 447 2.05 18.15 2.01
C GLU A 447 1.02 17.59 1.02
N MET A 448 0.65 16.32 1.14
CA MET A 448 -0.41 15.71 0.32
C MET A 448 -1.78 16.39 0.53
N TYR A 449 -2.14 16.71 1.77
CA TYR A 449 -3.41 17.37 2.10
C TYR A 449 -3.48 18.79 1.53
N ASP A 450 -2.42 19.57 1.72
CA ASP A 450 -2.30 20.94 1.21
C ASP A 450 -2.30 20.99 -0.32
N ARG A 451 -1.52 20.10 -0.95
CA ARG A 451 -1.49 19.96 -2.40
C ARG A 451 -2.86 19.56 -2.95
N ALA A 452 -3.56 18.63 -2.30
CA ALA A 452 -4.89 18.22 -2.71
C ALA A 452 -5.90 19.38 -2.64
N GLN A 453 -5.85 20.21 -1.60
CA GLN A 453 -6.69 21.42 -1.49
C GLN A 453 -6.47 22.37 -2.66
N ARG A 454 -5.20 22.69 -2.94
CA ARG A 454 -4.81 23.66 -3.98
C ARG A 454 -5.23 23.26 -5.39
N GLY A 455 -5.40 21.96 -5.66
CA GLY A 455 -5.86 21.47 -6.97
C GLY A 455 -7.38 21.39 -7.12
N LEU A 456 -8.16 21.73 -6.10
CA LEU A 456 -9.62 21.75 -6.21
C LEU A 456 -10.06 22.93 -7.07
N ARG A 457 -11.10 22.71 -7.88
CA ARG A 457 -11.73 23.82 -8.62
C ARG A 457 -12.31 24.84 -7.63
N GLY A 458 -12.01 26.11 -7.88
CA GLY A 458 -12.48 27.22 -7.03
C GLY A 458 -11.71 27.40 -5.72
N PHE A 459 -10.59 26.68 -5.53
CA PHE A 459 -9.72 26.91 -4.39
C PHE A 459 -9.21 28.36 -4.34
N THR A 460 -9.10 28.89 -3.13
CA THR A 460 -8.43 30.16 -2.83
C THR A 460 -7.53 29.98 -1.61
N GLU A 461 -6.42 30.71 -1.51
CA GLU A 461 -5.51 30.59 -0.35
C GLU A 461 -6.20 30.95 0.98
N GLU A 462 -7.27 31.76 0.97
CA GLU A 462 -8.08 32.07 2.15
C GLU A 462 -8.86 30.86 2.69
N THR A 463 -9.12 29.87 1.85
CA THR A 463 -9.83 28.63 2.20
C THR A 463 -8.90 27.49 2.60
N LEU A 464 -7.58 27.71 2.61
CA LEU A 464 -6.60 26.70 2.97
C LEU A 464 -6.75 26.31 4.44
N GLN A 465 -6.96 25.02 4.69
CA GLN A 465 -6.97 24.44 6.03
C GLN A 465 -5.66 23.72 6.28
N ASN A 466 -5.00 24.01 7.40
CA ASN A 466 -3.81 23.28 7.80
C ASN A 466 -4.20 22.03 8.58
N ILE A 467 -3.85 20.84 8.06
CA ILE A 467 -4.14 19.58 8.74
C ILE A 467 -3.44 19.48 10.11
N ALA A 468 -2.33 20.20 10.33
CA ALA A 468 -1.66 20.23 11.64
C ALA A 468 -2.55 20.83 12.75
N ASP A 469 -3.47 21.74 12.40
CA ASP A 469 -4.41 22.34 13.35
C ASP A 469 -5.42 21.31 13.86
N VAL A 470 -5.81 20.36 12.99
CA VAL A 470 -6.70 19.24 13.35
C VAL A 470 -6.07 18.35 14.43
N PHE A 471 -4.74 18.19 14.39
CA PHE A 471 -3.98 17.37 15.34
C PHE A 471 -3.33 18.18 16.47
N SER A 472 -3.75 19.44 16.65
CA SER A 472 -3.39 20.28 17.80
C SER A 472 -4.62 20.84 18.54
N PRO A 473 -5.67 20.03 18.80
CA PRO A 473 -6.87 20.51 19.45
C PRO A 473 -6.63 20.87 20.93
N PRO A 474 -7.34 21.87 21.48
CA PRO A 474 -7.26 22.17 22.90
C PRO A 474 -7.83 21.04 23.76
N LYS A 475 -7.26 20.83 24.95
CA LYS A 475 -7.82 19.96 25.99
C LYS A 475 -9.03 20.67 26.63
N ASP A 476 -10.22 20.35 26.14
CA ASP A 476 -11.49 20.96 26.58
C ASP A 476 -12.18 20.17 27.72
N ALA A 477 -13.45 20.52 28.01
CA ALA A 477 -14.25 19.85 29.02
C ALA A 477 -14.47 18.35 28.71
N VAL A 478 -14.60 17.98 27.43
CA VAL A 478 -14.78 16.59 27.00
C VAL A 478 -13.51 15.78 27.28
N HIS A 479 -12.33 16.34 27.04
CA HIS A 479 -11.07 15.71 27.43
C HIS A 479 -11.00 15.45 28.95
N THR A 480 -11.34 16.45 29.75
CA THR A 480 -11.28 16.35 31.22
C THR A 480 -12.26 15.29 31.74
N GLN A 481 -13.47 15.24 31.18
CA GLN A 481 -14.47 14.22 31.51
C GLN A 481 -13.99 12.82 31.12
N ALA A 482 -13.55 12.62 29.86
CA ALA A 482 -13.09 11.33 29.38
C ALA A 482 -11.91 10.80 30.21
N LEU A 483 -10.95 11.67 30.57
CA LEU A 483 -9.83 11.32 31.44
C LEU A 483 -10.29 10.84 32.82
N ALA A 484 -11.25 11.53 33.43
CA ALA A 484 -11.79 11.15 34.74
C ALA A 484 -12.53 9.79 34.70
N GLU A 485 -13.32 9.56 33.65
CA GLU A 485 -14.03 8.29 33.43
C GLU A 485 -13.06 7.13 33.17
N LEU A 486 -12.07 7.34 32.31
CA LEU A 486 -11.02 6.36 32.02
C LEU A 486 -10.22 6.00 33.26
N ARG A 487 -9.81 6.98 34.07
CA ARG A 487 -9.10 6.74 35.34
C ARG A 487 -9.92 5.85 36.27
N THR A 488 -11.21 6.14 36.42
CA THR A 488 -12.12 5.36 37.26
C THR A 488 -12.20 3.91 36.78
N LEU A 489 -12.55 3.70 35.51
CA LEU A 489 -12.73 2.36 34.96
C LEU A 489 -11.43 1.55 34.88
N LEU A 490 -10.29 2.19 34.58
CA LEU A 490 -9.00 1.50 34.55
C LEU A 490 -8.60 1.01 35.95
N ARG A 491 -8.81 1.82 37.01
CA ARG A 491 -8.55 1.38 38.40
C ARG A 491 -9.44 0.21 38.80
N GLU A 492 -10.71 0.23 38.39
CA GLU A 492 -11.66 -0.86 38.68
C GLU A 492 -11.32 -2.16 37.93
N ARG A 493 -10.94 -2.07 36.65
CA ARG A 493 -10.77 -3.24 35.77
C ARG A 493 -9.34 -3.77 35.72
N ALA A 494 -8.37 -2.95 36.08
CA ALA A 494 -6.95 -3.27 36.07
C ALA A 494 -6.27 -2.59 37.28
N ALA A 495 -6.52 -3.11 38.48
CA ALA A 495 -5.80 -2.68 39.67
C ALA A 495 -4.29 -2.89 39.47
N VAL A 496 -3.51 -1.83 39.69
CA VAL A 496 -2.04 -1.86 39.57
C VAL A 496 -1.48 -2.97 40.47
N PRO A 497 -0.57 -3.83 39.97
CA PRO A 497 0.04 -4.87 40.79
C PRO A 497 0.76 -4.31 42.01
N GLU A 498 0.78 -5.08 43.09
CA GLU A 498 1.50 -4.72 44.30
C GLU A 498 2.99 -4.47 44.01
N GLY A 499 3.54 -3.36 44.51
CA GLY A 499 4.93 -2.95 44.25
C GLY A 499 5.16 -2.17 42.95
N ALA A 500 4.17 -2.07 42.06
CA ALA A 500 4.25 -1.19 40.90
C ALA A 500 3.89 0.26 41.25
N ARG A 501 4.35 1.21 40.41
CA ARG A 501 4.10 2.64 40.60
C ARG A 501 2.60 2.95 40.49
N ALA A 502 2.09 3.72 41.44
CA ALA A 502 0.67 4.07 41.50
C ALA A 502 0.22 4.92 40.27
N GLU A 503 1.15 5.66 39.66
CA GLU A 503 0.84 6.55 38.54
C GLU A 503 0.62 5.81 37.20
N LEU A 504 0.94 4.52 37.08
CA LEU A 504 0.85 3.81 35.80
C LEU A 504 -0.56 3.80 35.20
N THR A 505 -1.59 3.71 36.04
CA THR A 505 -2.98 3.83 35.56
C THR A 505 -3.27 5.23 35.03
N ASP A 506 -2.72 6.27 35.65
CA ASP A 506 -2.90 7.64 35.21
C ASP A 506 -2.15 7.90 33.90
N ASP A 507 -0.96 7.32 33.71
CA ASP A 507 -0.21 7.40 32.45
C ASP A 507 -0.99 6.77 31.27
N VAL A 508 -1.60 5.60 31.48
CA VAL A 508 -2.43 4.94 30.46
C VAL A 508 -3.70 5.75 30.18
N ALA A 509 -4.36 6.26 31.22
CA ALA A 509 -5.57 7.07 31.08
C ALA A 509 -5.30 8.38 30.33
N GLU A 510 -4.19 9.07 30.64
CA GLU A 510 -3.77 10.30 29.97
C GLU A 510 -3.45 10.02 28.49
N ALA A 511 -2.66 8.99 28.19
CA ALA A 511 -2.34 8.63 26.81
C ALA A 511 -3.59 8.32 25.96
N LEU A 512 -4.58 7.64 26.54
CA LEU A 512 -5.87 7.40 25.89
C LEU A 512 -6.69 8.69 25.71
N ALA A 513 -6.80 9.51 26.75
CA ALA A 513 -7.56 10.75 26.70
C ALA A 513 -6.95 11.75 25.70
N GLU A 514 -5.62 11.81 25.59
CA GLU A 514 -4.92 12.59 24.57
C GLU A 514 -5.24 12.08 23.16
N TYR A 515 -5.16 10.76 22.93
CA TYR A 515 -5.52 10.18 21.65
C TYR A 515 -6.98 10.45 21.27
N LEU A 516 -7.92 10.33 22.23
CA LEU A 516 -9.35 10.59 21.98
C LEU A 516 -9.62 12.05 21.62
N THR A 517 -8.88 13.02 22.20
CA THR A 517 -8.97 14.41 21.79
C THR A 517 -8.56 14.60 20.33
N LEU A 518 -7.45 13.96 19.91
CA LEU A 518 -6.96 13.99 18.52
C LEU A 518 -7.93 13.30 17.56
N GLU A 519 -8.41 12.10 17.92
CA GLU A 519 -9.36 11.33 17.12
C GLU A 519 -10.66 12.11 16.92
N ARG A 520 -11.20 12.74 17.96
CA ARG A 520 -12.42 13.55 17.87
C ARG A 520 -12.28 14.72 16.88
N ALA A 521 -11.16 15.45 16.93
CA ALA A 521 -10.90 16.53 16.00
C ALA A 521 -10.77 16.01 14.56
N ALA A 522 -10.05 14.89 14.38
CA ALA A 522 -9.91 14.24 13.08
C ALA A 522 -11.26 13.75 12.52
N LEU A 523 -12.14 13.19 13.34
CA LEU A 523 -13.49 12.76 12.93
C LEU A 523 -14.32 13.95 12.41
N GLY A 524 -14.25 15.11 13.06
CA GLY A 524 -14.92 16.32 12.58
C GLY A 524 -14.39 16.80 11.22
N ALA A 525 -13.07 16.76 11.03
CA ALA A 525 -12.46 17.09 9.74
C ALA A 525 -12.81 16.08 8.64
N LEU A 526 -12.79 14.78 8.94
CA LEU A 526 -13.21 13.71 8.04
C LEU A 526 -14.67 13.87 7.62
N GLU A 527 -15.57 14.13 8.57
CA GLU A 527 -16.99 14.37 8.28
C GLU A 527 -17.19 15.60 7.38
N THR A 528 -16.43 16.66 7.61
CA THR A 528 -16.48 17.89 6.80
C THR A 528 -16.09 17.62 5.35
N VAL A 529 -14.95 16.97 5.12
CA VAL A 529 -14.51 16.61 3.76
C VAL A 529 -15.48 15.61 3.11
N GLN A 530 -16.02 14.66 3.89
CA GLN A 530 -17.01 13.71 3.41
C GLN A 530 -18.33 14.39 3.00
N ARG A 531 -18.76 15.47 3.66
CA ARG A 531 -19.91 16.27 3.22
C ARG A 531 -19.68 16.85 1.83
N GLU A 532 -18.47 17.37 1.57
CA GLU A 532 -18.10 17.88 0.24
C GLU A 532 -18.06 16.78 -0.81
N VAL A 533 -17.53 15.59 -0.46
CA VAL A 533 -17.61 14.39 -1.30
C VAL A 533 -19.06 14.03 -1.63
N ASN A 534 -19.96 14.07 -0.66
CA ASN A 534 -21.38 13.77 -0.88
C ASN A 534 -22.04 14.78 -1.81
N VAL A 535 -21.70 16.07 -1.71
CA VAL A 535 -22.16 17.09 -2.66
C VAL A 535 -21.67 16.77 -4.07
N LEU A 536 -20.38 16.48 -4.24
CA LEU A 536 -19.78 16.13 -5.54
C LEU A 536 -20.42 14.89 -6.17
N THR A 537 -20.69 13.88 -5.34
CA THR A 537 -21.28 12.60 -5.76
C THR A 537 -22.81 12.60 -5.73
N GLN A 538 -23.43 13.73 -5.40
CA GLN A 538 -24.89 13.88 -5.34
C GLN A 538 -25.57 12.88 -4.39
N ARG A 539 -24.93 12.59 -3.27
CA ARG A 539 -25.45 11.75 -2.17
C ARG A 539 -25.99 12.64 -1.05
N GLN A 540 -27.05 12.21 -0.39
CA GLN A 540 -27.55 12.87 0.83
C GLN A 540 -26.61 12.54 1.98
N HIS A 541 -26.16 13.55 2.72
CA HIS A 541 -25.36 13.34 3.91
C HIS A 541 -26.23 12.85 5.08
N PRO A 542 -25.73 11.92 5.94
CA PRO A 542 -26.50 11.41 7.07
C PRO A 542 -26.76 12.49 8.14
N ASP A 543 -27.85 12.32 8.91
CA ASP A 543 -28.20 13.25 10.00
C ASP A 543 -27.31 13.05 11.25
N ARG A 544 -26.79 11.83 11.44
CA ARG A 544 -25.89 11.51 12.57
C ARG A 544 -24.45 11.91 12.26
N HIS A 545 -23.64 12.06 13.30
CA HIS A 545 -22.20 12.25 13.16
C HIS A 545 -21.46 10.97 12.76
N PHE A 546 -20.32 11.16 12.09
CA PHE A 546 -19.35 10.09 11.86
C PHE A 546 -18.61 9.76 13.16
N THR A 547 -18.49 8.48 13.49
CA THR A 547 -17.93 8.03 14.78
C THR A 547 -16.61 7.29 14.63
N ASN A 548 -15.86 7.20 15.71
CA ASN A 548 -14.66 6.36 15.77
C ASN A 548 -14.95 4.88 15.47
N LEU A 549 -16.14 4.38 15.81
CA LEU A 549 -16.57 3.02 15.52
C LEU A 549 -16.77 2.80 14.01
N ASP A 550 -17.22 3.82 13.29
CA ASP A 550 -17.35 3.80 11.83
C ASP A 550 -15.98 3.80 11.16
N LEU A 551 -15.07 4.66 11.64
CA LEU A 551 -13.67 4.67 11.19
C LEU A 551 -12.96 3.34 11.48
N SER A 552 -13.27 2.70 12.60
CA SER A 552 -12.68 1.41 13.00
C SER A 552 -12.98 0.25 12.03
N ILE A 553 -14.04 0.38 11.22
CA ILE A 553 -14.39 -0.59 10.16
C ILE A 553 -13.21 -0.79 9.22
N HIS A 554 -12.48 0.29 8.90
CA HIS A 554 -11.30 0.22 8.04
C HIS A 554 -10.25 -0.76 8.56
N HIS A 555 -9.96 -0.72 9.87
CA HIS A 555 -8.99 -1.63 10.49
C HIS A 555 -9.44 -3.08 10.42
N ARG A 556 -10.75 -3.35 10.52
CA ARG A 556 -11.31 -4.70 10.40
C ARG A 556 -11.26 -5.22 8.97
N LEU A 557 -11.61 -4.39 7.99
CA LEU A 557 -11.55 -4.74 6.56
C LEU A 557 -10.12 -5.05 6.08
N ARG A 558 -9.13 -4.46 6.75
CA ARG A 558 -7.71 -4.72 6.45
C ARG A 558 -7.16 -5.97 7.11
N PHE A 559 -7.92 -6.69 7.95
CA PHE A 559 -7.44 -7.93 8.59
C PHE A 559 -6.83 -8.88 7.53
N ALA A 560 -5.61 -9.39 7.81
CA ALA A 560 -4.76 -10.15 6.89
C ALA A 560 -4.10 -9.41 5.71
N THR A 561 -4.13 -8.07 5.67
CA THR A 561 -3.29 -7.28 4.75
C THR A 561 -1.95 -6.90 5.40
N VAL A 562 -0.92 -6.67 4.58
CA VAL A 562 0.38 -6.19 5.08
C VAL A 562 0.23 -4.76 5.63
N GLY A 563 0.89 -4.46 6.75
CA GLY A 563 0.90 -3.13 7.36
C GLY A 563 -0.44 -2.72 8.00
N VAL A 564 -1.24 -3.69 8.45
CA VAL A 564 -2.41 -3.46 9.30
C VAL A 564 -1.96 -2.90 10.64
N LEU A 565 -2.61 -1.85 11.11
CA LEU A 565 -2.44 -1.38 12.48
C LEU A 565 -3.62 -1.87 13.33
N PRO A 566 -3.37 -2.51 14.48
CA PRO A 566 -4.44 -2.85 15.42
C PRO A 566 -5.09 -1.56 15.93
N TYR A 567 -6.42 -1.57 16.05
CA TYR A 567 -7.14 -0.39 16.53
C TYR A 567 -7.09 -0.32 18.06
N LEU A 568 -6.49 0.74 18.60
CA LEU A 568 -6.16 0.86 20.03
C LEU A 568 -7.39 0.68 20.93
N LEU A 569 -8.52 1.29 20.59
CA LEU A 569 -9.71 1.25 21.46
C LEU A 569 -10.35 -0.15 21.52
N HIS A 570 -10.14 -1.01 20.52
CA HIS A 570 -10.56 -2.41 20.60
C HIS A 570 -9.78 -3.18 21.67
N VAL A 571 -8.51 -2.86 21.91
CA VAL A 571 -7.70 -3.49 22.96
C VAL A 571 -8.35 -3.31 24.33
N PHE A 572 -8.76 -2.09 24.66
CA PHE A 572 -9.38 -1.78 25.95
C PHE A 572 -10.78 -2.39 26.09
N ARG A 573 -11.54 -2.45 25.01
CA ARG A 573 -12.84 -3.13 24.98
C ARG A 573 -12.70 -4.63 25.21
N GLU A 574 -11.79 -5.28 24.51
CA GLU A 574 -11.61 -6.74 24.54
C GLU A 574 -10.98 -7.21 25.86
N GLU A 575 -9.92 -6.54 26.32
CA GLU A 575 -9.14 -7.02 27.47
C GLU A 575 -9.72 -6.55 28.82
N LEU A 576 -10.33 -5.36 28.87
CA LEU A 576 -10.81 -4.73 30.10
C LEU A 576 -12.33 -4.50 30.13
N GLY A 577 -13.03 -4.64 29.00
CA GLY A 577 -14.44 -4.31 28.91
C GLY A 577 -14.72 -2.81 28.99
N ILE A 578 -13.78 -1.97 28.53
CA ILE A 578 -13.96 -0.52 28.46
C ILE A 578 -14.30 -0.15 27.01
N ALA A 579 -15.56 0.13 26.73
CA ALA A 579 -16.03 0.52 25.41
C ALA A 579 -16.05 2.05 25.28
N ILE A 580 -15.45 2.57 24.20
CA ILE A 580 -15.33 4.00 23.94
C ILE A 580 -15.95 4.31 22.59
N GLU A 581 -16.93 5.20 22.58
CA GLU A 581 -17.53 5.77 21.38
C GLU A 581 -17.26 7.27 21.36
N SER A 582 -16.80 7.78 20.23
CA SER A 582 -16.38 9.18 20.07
C SER A 582 -16.89 9.74 18.74
N HIS A 583 -17.36 10.97 18.78
CA HIS A 583 -17.68 11.81 17.63
C HIS A 583 -17.31 13.27 17.96
N VAL A 584 -17.40 14.17 16.98
CA VAL A 584 -16.90 15.55 17.08
C VAL A 584 -17.33 16.30 18.36
N GLY A 585 -18.51 16.01 18.92
CA GLY A 585 -19.04 16.69 20.10
C GLY A 585 -18.88 15.96 21.44
N GLU A 586 -18.59 14.67 21.45
CA GLU A 586 -18.73 13.84 22.66
C GLU A 586 -17.77 12.65 22.66
N VAL A 587 -17.35 12.25 23.87
CA VAL A 587 -16.71 10.96 24.13
C VAL A 587 -17.53 10.26 25.20
N LYS A 588 -18.00 9.05 24.88
CA LYS A 588 -18.77 8.20 25.79
C LYS A 588 -17.92 6.99 26.20
N VAL A 589 -17.56 6.91 27.47
CA VAL A 589 -16.84 5.77 28.04
C VAL A 589 -17.81 4.91 28.83
N THR A 590 -17.91 3.62 28.48
CA THR A 590 -18.85 2.69 29.11
C THR A 590 -18.20 1.39 29.52
N SER A 591 -18.78 0.79 30.56
CA SER A 591 -18.42 -0.53 31.04
C SER A 591 -19.23 -1.59 30.31
N VAL A 592 -18.55 -2.56 29.70
CA VAL A 592 -19.16 -3.72 29.03
C VAL A 592 -18.52 -5.02 29.53
N ALA A 593 -19.15 -6.15 29.21
CA ALA A 593 -18.52 -7.45 29.38
C ALA A 593 -17.31 -7.55 28.42
N PRO A 594 -16.13 -7.98 28.89
CA PRO A 594 -15.00 -8.26 28.00
C PRO A 594 -15.42 -9.30 26.95
N VAL A 595 -15.14 -9.01 25.68
CA VAL A 595 -15.41 -9.93 24.57
C VAL A 595 -14.09 -10.59 24.19
N PRO A 596 -13.95 -11.92 24.25
CA PRO A 596 -12.74 -12.60 23.80
C PRO A 596 -12.48 -12.30 22.32
N ALA A 597 -11.22 -11.98 21.98
CA ALA A 597 -10.79 -11.62 20.62
C ALA A 597 -11.17 -12.66 19.53
N ALA A 598 -11.49 -13.90 19.90
CA ALA A 598 -11.86 -14.97 18.99
C ALA A 598 -13.29 -14.88 18.41
N ALA A 599 -14.13 -13.94 18.87
CA ALA A 599 -15.51 -13.80 18.40
C ALA A 599 -15.72 -12.68 17.36
N ALA A 600 -14.67 -11.97 16.95
CA ALA A 600 -14.77 -10.76 16.12
C ALA A 600 -14.00 -10.81 14.78
N ALA A 601 -13.53 -12.01 14.37
CA ALA A 601 -12.86 -12.23 13.09
C ALA A 601 -13.82 -12.84 12.06
#